data_AF-A0A366LNW6-F1
#
_entry.id   AF-A0A366LNW6-F1
#
_cell.length_a   1.000
_cell.length_b   1.000
_cell.length_c   1.000
_cell.angle_alpha   90.00
_cell.angle_beta   90.00
_cell.angle_gamma   90.00
#
_symmetry.space_group_name_H-M   'P 1'
#
loop_
_entity.id
_entity.type
_entity.pdbx_description
1 polymer ?
#
loop_
_entity_poly.entity_id
_entity_poly.type
_entity_poly.pdbx_seq_one_letter_code
_entity_poly.pdbx_strand_id
1 'polypeptide(L)'
;MEVLPHSDDGRQIRRRLGWPGQPGTGEVAAEVRHYLATLRAKQVTLPDDLRMVNGPDGLEMRHRRVDGTALTELPGSQAAEFVTAVRRVGDWVNRLHDSEARLDPSLAGFVLDRGANLTYVKVVPPLLTTRRPVETTPWRQILGALRYDRNVTLCAMAGYAARHLLRTLEPGEPLTTHGAAVIALCPGHPRPSTRPAMWFHARTRAAELALTGRIAAQQAMAVYAATSLLVLRGIPPSDQRAHIEVALAAAAALSRDSSGKAPRM
;
A
#
# COMPACT_ATOMS: atom_id res chain seq x y z
N MET A 1 -12.20 3.29 -11.41
CA MET A 1 -12.15 1.91 -10.89
C MET A 1 -12.99 1.89 -9.64
N GLU A 2 -14.27 1.60 -9.84
CA GLU A 2 -15.24 1.46 -8.77
C GLU A 2 -15.11 0.02 -8.26
N VAL A 3 -14.75 -0.13 -6.99
CA VAL A 3 -14.76 -1.45 -6.34
C VAL A 3 -16.21 -1.71 -6.00
N LEU A 4 -16.87 -2.56 -6.79
CA LEU A 4 -18.25 -2.96 -6.55
C LEU A 4 -18.37 -3.69 -5.19
N PRO A 5 -19.56 -3.65 -4.57
CA PRO A 5 -19.76 -4.10 -3.19
C PRO A 5 -19.41 -5.57 -2.98
N HIS A 6 -18.90 -5.84 -1.78
CA HIS A 6 -18.52 -7.16 -1.30
C HIS A 6 -19.79 -7.95 -0.98
N SER A 7 -19.96 -9.15 -1.52
CA SER A 7 -20.80 -10.16 -0.86
C SER A 7 -19.87 -11.09 -0.09
N ASP A 8 -19.95 -11.02 1.23
CA ASP A 8 -19.29 -11.94 2.16
C ASP A 8 -20.40 -12.81 2.73
N ASP A 9 -20.48 -14.07 2.29
CA ASP A 9 -21.37 -15.08 2.88
C ASP A 9 -20.74 -15.77 4.11
N GLY A 10 -19.62 -15.22 4.61
CA GLY A 10 -18.87 -15.69 5.78
C GLY A 10 -17.84 -16.78 5.47
N ARG A 11 -17.91 -17.42 4.29
CA ARG A 11 -17.01 -18.52 3.87
C ARG A 11 -16.25 -18.23 2.60
N GLN A 12 -16.79 -17.39 1.73
CA GLN A 12 -16.23 -17.15 0.41
C GLN A 12 -16.07 -15.66 0.11
N ILE A 13 -14.88 -15.30 -0.37
CA ILE A 13 -14.61 -13.97 -0.90
C ILE A 13 -14.88 -13.97 -2.40
N ARG A 14 -15.74 -13.05 -2.85
CA ARG A 14 -16.06 -12.82 -4.26
C ARG A 14 -15.67 -11.39 -4.62
N ARG A 15 -14.95 -11.22 -5.73
CA ARG A 15 -14.63 -9.89 -6.23
C ARG A 15 -14.80 -9.81 -7.75
N ARG A 16 -15.67 -8.89 -8.19
CA ARG A 16 -15.95 -8.67 -9.61
C ARG A 16 -14.76 -8.04 -10.32
N LEU A 17 -14.43 -8.57 -11.49
CA LEU A 17 -13.44 -8.06 -12.41
C LEU A 17 -14.08 -6.97 -13.28
N GLY A 18 -14.17 -5.74 -12.75
CA GLY A 18 -14.74 -4.59 -13.47
C GLY A 18 -13.68 -3.79 -14.22
N TRP A 19 -13.68 -3.87 -15.55
CA TRP A 19 -12.96 -2.93 -16.43
C TRP A 19 -13.98 -1.93 -16.96
N PRO A 20 -13.72 -0.61 -16.92
CA PRO A 20 -14.63 0.36 -17.50
C PRO A 20 -14.84 0.07 -18.99
N GLY A 21 -16.08 -0.17 -19.41
CA GLY A 21 -16.48 -0.17 -20.81
C GLY A 21 -16.20 -1.44 -21.63
N GLN A 22 -15.90 -2.60 -21.02
CA GLN A 22 -15.70 -3.83 -21.79
C GLN A 22 -16.53 -5.03 -21.27
N PRO A 23 -17.59 -5.43 -21.99
CA PRO A 23 -18.10 -6.79 -21.94
C PRO A 23 -17.23 -7.65 -22.86
N GLY A 24 -16.14 -8.20 -22.33
CA GLY A 24 -15.19 -9.00 -23.12
C GLY A 24 -14.55 -10.10 -22.28
N THR A 25 -15.18 -11.27 -22.24
CA THR A 25 -14.81 -12.36 -21.31
C THR A 25 -13.57 -13.14 -21.70
N GLY A 26 -13.07 -13.01 -22.94
CA GLY A 26 -11.90 -13.76 -23.44
C GLY A 26 -10.54 -13.11 -23.15
N GLU A 27 -10.35 -11.87 -23.60
CA GLU A 27 -9.09 -11.12 -23.47
C GLU A 27 -8.80 -10.79 -22.00
N VAL A 28 -9.78 -10.23 -21.28
CA VAL A 28 -9.66 -9.94 -19.83
C VAL A 28 -9.33 -11.20 -19.04
N ALA A 29 -9.94 -12.33 -19.39
CA ALA A 29 -9.64 -13.60 -18.73
C ALA A 29 -8.20 -14.08 -19.01
N ALA A 30 -7.70 -13.89 -20.24
CA ALA A 30 -6.31 -14.23 -20.58
C ALA A 30 -5.32 -13.36 -19.80
N GLU A 31 -5.59 -12.06 -19.69
CA GLU A 31 -4.77 -11.13 -18.90
C GLU A 31 -4.76 -11.44 -17.42
N VAL A 32 -5.92 -11.74 -16.84
CA VAL A 32 -6.02 -12.15 -15.44
C VAL A 32 -5.24 -13.45 -15.22
N ARG A 33 -5.36 -14.44 -16.10
CA ARG A 33 -4.55 -15.67 -16.02
C ARG A 33 -3.06 -15.38 -16.09
N HIS A 34 -2.63 -14.52 -17.01
CA HIS A 34 -1.24 -14.10 -17.13
C HIS A 34 -0.75 -13.39 -15.85
N TYR A 35 -1.54 -12.44 -15.32
CA TYR A 35 -1.24 -11.75 -14.07
C TYR A 35 -1.05 -12.73 -12.90
N LEU A 36 -1.97 -13.68 -12.71
CA LEU A 36 -1.88 -14.68 -11.65
C LEU A 36 -0.68 -15.62 -11.83
N ALA A 37 -0.39 -16.02 -13.07
CA ALA A 37 0.78 -16.83 -13.38
C ALA A 37 2.07 -16.08 -13.04
N THR A 38 2.16 -14.80 -13.40
CA THR A 38 3.31 -13.94 -13.08
C THR A 38 3.48 -13.76 -11.57
N LEU A 39 2.39 -13.54 -10.82
CA LEU A 39 2.45 -13.47 -9.36
C LEU A 39 3.02 -14.77 -8.76
N ARG A 40 2.52 -15.94 -9.18
CA ARG A 40 3.02 -17.25 -8.72
C ARG A 40 4.48 -17.47 -9.12
N ALA A 41 4.86 -17.13 -10.35
CA ALA A 41 6.24 -17.25 -10.83
C ALA A 41 7.21 -16.37 -10.03
N LYS A 42 6.75 -15.22 -9.52
CA LYS A 42 7.51 -14.36 -8.59
C LYS A 42 7.32 -14.74 -7.12
N GLN A 43 6.80 -15.93 -6.85
CA GLN A 43 6.61 -16.52 -5.52
C GLN A 43 5.71 -15.68 -4.60
N VAL A 44 4.75 -14.96 -5.17
CA VAL A 44 3.64 -14.38 -4.40
C VAL A 44 2.68 -15.51 -4.04
N THR A 45 2.47 -15.69 -2.74
CA THR A 45 1.51 -16.67 -2.24
C THR A 45 0.10 -16.13 -2.44
N LEU A 46 -0.73 -16.92 -3.12
CA LEU A 46 -2.14 -16.66 -3.39
C LEU A 46 -2.99 -17.71 -2.67
N PRO A 47 -4.29 -17.48 -2.43
CA PRO A 47 -5.17 -18.51 -1.92
C PRO A 47 -5.16 -19.75 -2.81
N ASP A 48 -5.07 -20.95 -2.22
CA ASP A 48 -4.92 -22.21 -2.97
C ASP A 48 -6.09 -22.50 -3.91
N ASP A 49 -7.30 -22.11 -3.50
CA ASP A 49 -8.52 -22.29 -4.27
C ASP A 49 -8.92 -21.04 -5.09
N LEU A 50 -7.99 -20.08 -5.26
CA LEU A 50 -8.20 -18.90 -6.07
C LEU A 50 -8.50 -19.28 -7.52
N ARG A 51 -9.72 -18.99 -7.95
CA ARG A 51 -10.22 -19.27 -9.29
C ARG A 51 -10.96 -18.08 -9.88
N MET A 52 -10.87 -17.98 -11.19
CA MET A 52 -11.69 -17.07 -11.98
C MET A 52 -12.95 -17.81 -12.41
N VAL A 53 -14.12 -17.21 -12.23
CA VAL A 53 -15.40 -17.79 -12.65
C VAL A 53 -16.19 -16.78 -13.49
N ASN A 54 -17.07 -17.28 -14.34
CA ASN A 54 -18.10 -16.46 -14.98
C ASN A 54 -19.30 -16.37 -14.02
N GLY A 55 -19.51 -15.20 -13.43
CA GLY A 55 -20.71 -14.87 -12.66
C GLY A 55 -21.79 -14.22 -13.54
N PRO A 56 -23.02 -14.05 -13.01
CA PRO A 56 -24.12 -13.38 -13.72
C PRO A 56 -23.77 -11.97 -14.19
N ASP A 57 -22.94 -11.26 -13.41
CA ASP A 57 -22.54 -9.88 -13.68
C ASP A 57 -21.17 -9.77 -14.38
N GLY A 58 -20.60 -10.88 -14.85
CA GLY A 58 -19.32 -10.94 -15.56
C GLY A 58 -18.26 -11.75 -14.83
N LEU A 59 -16.99 -11.56 -15.18
CA LEU A 59 -15.88 -12.29 -14.60
C LEU A 59 -15.70 -11.95 -13.11
N GLU A 60 -15.43 -12.95 -12.29
CA GLU A 60 -15.20 -12.81 -10.85
C GLU A 60 -13.98 -13.61 -10.42
N MET A 61 -13.23 -13.07 -9.46
CA MET A 61 -12.25 -13.82 -8.69
C MET A 61 -12.91 -14.35 -7.41
N ARG A 62 -12.73 -15.65 -7.15
CA ARG A 62 -13.27 -16.34 -5.98
C ARG A 62 -12.19 -17.14 -5.29
N HIS A 63 -12.18 -17.08 -3.97
CA HIS A 63 -11.40 -17.97 -3.11
C HIS A 63 -12.12 -18.14 -1.77
N ARG A 64 -11.82 -19.22 -1.05
CA ARG A 64 -12.21 -19.36 0.35
C ARG A 64 -11.51 -18.31 1.19
N ARG A 65 -12.16 -17.89 2.28
CA ARG A 65 -11.49 -17.06 3.28
C ARG A 65 -10.20 -17.77 3.72
N VAL A 66 -9.10 -17.02 3.75
CA VAL A 66 -7.83 -17.51 4.28
C VAL A 66 -7.88 -17.34 5.79
N ASP A 67 -7.65 -18.42 6.52
CA ASP A 67 -7.58 -18.39 7.98
C ASP A 67 -6.30 -17.67 8.41
N GLY A 68 -6.43 -16.70 9.31
CA GLY A 68 -5.31 -15.89 9.77
C GLY A 68 -5.72 -14.47 10.16
N THR A 69 -4.72 -13.64 10.42
CA THR A 69 -4.88 -12.25 10.84
C THR A 69 -4.46 -11.31 9.71
N ALA A 70 -5.27 -10.29 9.45
CA ALA A 70 -4.91 -9.27 8.47
C ALA A 70 -3.69 -8.47 8.96
N LEU A 71 -2.77 -8.11 8.06
CA LEU A 71 -1.56 -7.37 8.48
C LEU A 71 -1.87 -6.04 9.17
N THR A 72 -3.05 -5.44 8.95
CA THR A 72 -3.47 -4.22 9.63
C THR A 72 -3.73 -4.38 11.13
N GLU A 73 -3.90 -5.62 11.61
CA GLU A 73 -4.29 -5.97 12.99
C GLU A 73 -3.11 -6.51 13.82
N LEU A 74 -2.05 -7.01 13.17
CA LEU A 74 -0.86 -7.57 13.83
C LEU A 74 0.03 -6.59 14.63
N PRO A 75 0.21 -5.30 14.27
CA PRO A 75 1.26 -4.45 14.83
C PRO A 75 1.26 -4.35 16.36
N GLY A 76 0.11 -4.50 17.02
CA GLY A 76 -0.01 -4.33 18.47
C GLY A 76 0.45 -5.55 19.28
N SER A 77 0.04 -6.75 18.90
CA SER A 77 0.34 -7.98 19.65
C SER A 77 1.48 -8.81 19.06
N GLN A 78 1.84 -8.57 17.79
CA GLN A 78 2.75 -9.39 17.00
C GLN A 78 3.62 -8.51 16.08
N ALA A 79 4.32 -7.54 16.68
CA ALA A 79 5.11 -6.55 15.93
C ALA A 79 6.26 -7.20 15.11
N ALA A 80 6.90 -8.24 15.65
CA ALA A 80 8.00 -8.93 14.96
C ALA A 80 7.51 -9.67 13.71
N GLU A 81 6.40 -10.41 13.83
CA GLU A 81 5.74 -11.10 12.73
C GLU A 81 5.21 -10.10 11.70
N PHE A 82 4.63 -8.99 12.16
CA PHE A 82 4.19 -7.90 11.30
C PHE A 82 5.33 -7.36 10.44
N VAL A 83 6.47 -7.00 11.04
CA VAL A 83 7.63 -6.47 10.29
C VAL A 83 8.18 -7.51 9.33
N THR A 84 8.29 -8.76 9.75
CA THR A 84 8.73 -9.86 8.88
C THR A 84 7.81 -10.02 7.67
N ALA A 85 6.50 -9.98 7.88
CA ALA A 85 5.51 -10.06 6.82
C ALA A 85 5.61 -8.86 5.86
N VAL A 86 5.70 -7.62 6.38
CA VAL A 86 5.85 -6.42 5.55
C VAL A 86 7.13 -6.48 4.71
N ARG A 87 8.25 -6.96 5.27
CA ARG A 87 9.49 -7.19 4.50
C ARG A 87 9.28 -8.19 3.37
N ARG A 88 8.59 -9.30 3.62
CA ARG A 88 8.24 -10.29 2.59
C ARG A 88 7.37 -9.68 1.48
N VAL A 89 6.45 -8.76 1.80
CA VAL A 89 5.71 -8.02 0.77
C VAL A 89 6.64 -7.10 -0.04
N GLY A 90 7.56 -6.39 0.63
CA GLY A 90 8.58 -5.58 -0.04
C GLY A 90 9.43 -6.40 -1.02
N ASP A 91 9.83 -7.60 -0.64
CA ASP A 91 10.55 -8.53 -1.51
C ASP A 91 9.70 -8.98 -2.71
N TRP A 92 8.40 -9.22 -2.53
CA TRP A 92 7.48 -9.47 -3.65
C TRP A 92 7.42 -8.28 -4.62
N VAL A 93 7.32 -7.05 -4.10
CA VAL A 93 7.32 -5.84 -4.94
C VAL A 93 8.62 -5.73 -5.75
N ASN A 94 9.76 -6.04 -5.13
CA ASN A 94 11.05 -6.07 -5.83
C ASN A 94 11.10 -7.14 -6.93
N ARG A 95 10.69 -8.38 -6.64
CA ARG A 95 10.68 -9.47 -7.63
C ARG A 95 9.76 -9.22 -8.81
N LEU A 96 8.68 -8.47 -8.61
CA LEU A 96 7.71 -8.10 -9.63
C LEU A 96 8.15 -6.92 -10.50
N HIS A 97 9.18 -6.17 -10.10
CA HIS A 97 9.59 -4.93 -10.75
C HIS A 97 9.82 -5.08 -12.27
N ASP A 98 10.53 -6.14 -12.65
CA ASP A 98 10.89 -6.43 -14.04
C ASP A 98 9.79 -7.15 -14.83
N SER A 99 8.60 -7.32 -14.24
CA SER A 99 7.43 -7.88 -14.88
C SER A 99 6.36 -6.81 -15.12
N GLU A 100 5.27 -7.16 -15.81
CA GLU A 100 4.12 -6.26 -15.97
C GLU A 100 3.21 -6.21 -14.74
N ALA A 101 3.26 -7.24 -13.89
CA ALA A 101 2.37 -7.37 -12.74
C ALA A 101 2.84 -6.48 -11.57
N ARG A 102 1.87 -5.90 -10.84
CA ARG A 102 2.08 -5.13 -9.62
C ARG A 102 1.18 -5.65 -8.50
N LEU A 103 1.56 -5.37 -7.26
CA LEU A 103 0.73 -5.61 -6.07
C LEU A 103 0.01 -4.33 -5.67
N ASP A 104 -1.19 -4.47 -5.14
CA ASP A 104 -1.80 -3.39 -4.36
C ASP A 104 -1.05 -3.30 -3.01
N PRO A 105 -0.40 -2.17 -2.66
CA PRO A 105 0.38 -2.04 -1.44
C PRO A 105 -0.46 -1.86 -0.17
N SER A 106 -1.79 -1.95 -0.26
CA SER A 106 -2.69 -1.91 0.88
C SER A 106 -2.46 -3.12 1.80
N LEU A 107 -2.01 -2.87 3.04
CA LEU A 107 -1.78 -3.91 4.04
C LEU A 107 -3.01 -4.79 4.33
N ALA A 108 -4.22 -4.25 4.14
CA ALA A 108 -5.47 -4.99 4.27
C ALA A 108 -5.64 -6.11 3.22
N GLY A 109 -4.81 -6.13 2.18
CA GLY A 109 -4.81 -7.17 1.16
C GLY A 109 -3.99 -8.40 1.51
N PHE A 110 -3.44 -8.48 2.73
CA PHE A 110 -2.52 -9.52 3.15
C PHE A 110 -2.97 -10.16 4.47
N VAL A 111 -2.95 -11.49 4.51
CA VAL A 111 -3.30 -12.30 5.67
C VAL A 111 -2.10 -13.16 6.05
N LEU A 112 -1.74 -13.16 7.34
CA LEU A 112 -0.74 -14.05 7.92
C LEU A 112 -1.45 -15.16 8.68
N ASP A 113 -1.19 -16.42 8.31
CA ASP A 113 -1.73 -17.57 9.02
C ASP A 113 -0.90 -17.92 10.27
N ARG A 114 -1.34 -18.93 11.03
CA ARG A 114 -0.65 -19.41 12.25
C ARG A 114 0.71 -20.07 11.97
N GLY A 115 0.97 -20.49 10.73
CA GLY A 115 2.24 -21.04 10.29
C GLY A 115 3.20 -19.99 9.73
N ALA A 116 2.90 -18.69 9.91
CA ALA A 116 3.62 -17.57 9.34
C ALA A 116 3.64 -17.54 7.80
N ASN A 117 2.67 -18.19 7.15
CA ASN A 117 2.48 -18.06 5.71
C ASN A 117 1.70 -16.79 5.42
N LEU A 118 2.37 -15.89 4.71
CA LEU A 118 1.77 -14.67 4.22
C LEU A 118 1.06 -14.94 2.90
N THR A 119 -0.22 -14.55 2.78
CA THR A 119 -1.03 -14.72 1.58
C THR A 119 -1.60 -13.39 1.09
N TYR A 120 -1.48 -13.13 -0.22
CA TYR A 120 -2.10 -11.97 -0.88
C TYR A 120 -3.54 -12.28 -1.30
N VAL A 121 -4.51 -11.68 -0.62
CA VAL A 121 -5.96 -11.97 -0.79
C VAL A 121 -6.71 -10.89 -1.59
N LYS A 122 -6.09 -9.74 -1.86
CA LYS A 122 -6.72 -8.63 -2.61
C LYS A 122 -6.36 -8.68 -4.10
N VAL A 123 -6.69 -9.78 -4.75
CA VAL A 123 -6.27 -10.05 -6.13
C VAL A 123 -7.25 -9.46 -7.16
N VAL A 124 -7.73 -8.21 -6.99
CA VAL A 124 -8.45 -7.49 -8.05
C VAL A 124 -8.50 -5.96 -7.88
N PRO A 125 -8.73 -5.24 -9.00
CA PRO A 125 -8.44 -5.71 -10.36
C PRO A 125 -6.92 -5.88 -10.54
N PRO A 126 -6.47 -6.75 -11.46
CA PRO A 126 -5.06 -6.95 -11.73
C PRO A 126 -4.40 -5.62 -12.09
N LEU A 127 -3.22 -5.41 -11.52
CA LEU A 127 -2.41 -4.23 -11.79
C LEU A 127 -1.34 -4.62 -12.80
N LEU A 128 -1.66 -4.41 -14.08
CA LEU A 128 -0.74 -4.61 -15.20
C LEU A 128 -0.22 -3.27 -15.70
N THR A 129 1.09 -3.12 -15.88
CA THR A 129 1.70 -1.88 -16.41
C THR A 129 1.23 -1.56 -17.83
N THR A 130 1.00 -2.58 -18.65
CA THR A 130 0.44 -2.47 -20.01
C THR A 130 -0.98 -1.94 -20.04
N ARG A 131 -1.71 -2.05 -18.92
CA ARG A 131 -3.06 -1.51 -18.73
C ARG A 131 -3.10 -0.32 -17.78
N ARG A 132 -1.95 0.31 -17.51
CA ARG A 132 -1.87 1.51 -16.68
C ARG A 132 -2.76 2.62 -17.27
N PRO A 133 -3.77 3.12 -16.53
CA PRO A 133 -4.62 4.18 -17.04
C PRO A 133 -3.85 5.49 -17.25
N VAL A 134 -4.31 6.31 -18.20
CA VAL A 134 -3.81 7.69 -18.35
C VAL A 134 -4.23 8.54 -17.15
N GLU A 135 -3.26 9.23 -16.58
CA GLU A 135 -3.39 9.96 -15.30
C GLU A 135 -3.70 11.44 -15.54
N THR A 136 -4.96 11.73 -15.81
CA THR A 136 -5.42 13.07 -16.20
C THR A 136 -5.62 14.04 -15.05
N THR A 137 -5.55 13.58 -13.79
CA THR A 137 -5.71 14.44 -12.59
C THR A 137 -4.57 14.24 -11.61
N PRO A 138 -4.25 15.24 -10.75
CA PRO A 138 -3.19 15.10 -9.74
C PRO A 138 -3.40 13.90 -8.81
N TRP A 139 -4.64 13.63 -8.38
CA TRP A 139 -4.97 12.41 -7.62
C TRP A 139 -4.62 11.13 -8.38
N ARG A 140 -4.99 11.04 -9.67
CA ARG A 140 -4.68 9.86 -10.50
C ARG A 140 -3.17 9.69 -10.66
N GLN A 141 -2.40 10.77 -10.77
CA GLN A 141 -0.94 10.71 -10.88
C GLN A 141 -0.31 10.11 -9.61
N ILE A 142 -0.73 10.55 -8.42
CA ILE A 142 -0.21 10.00 -7.15
C ILE A 142 -0.66 8.55 -6.97
N LEU A 143 -1.93 8.23 -7.27
CA LEU A 143 -2.44 6.85 -7.19
C LEU A 143 -1.75 5.93 -8.21
N GLY A 144 -1.49 6.42 -9.41
CA GLY A 144 -0.80 5.68 -10.46
C GLY A 144 0.64 5.37 -10.07
N ALA A 145 1.38 6.36 -9.56
CA ALA A 145 2.70 6.13 -9.01
C ALA A 145 2.68 5.10 -7.86
N LEU A 146 1.73 5.20 -6.92
CA LEU A 146 1.57 4.22 -5.84
C LEU A 146 1.39 2.78 -6.34
N ARG A 147 0.75 2.59 -7.51
CA ARG A 147 0.43 1.26 -8.04
C ARG A 147 1.48 0.71 -8.99
N TYR A 148 2.19 1.59 -9.71
CA TYR A 148 3.01 1.18 -10.85
C TYR A 148 4.48 1.55 -10.71
N ASP A 149 4.84 2.54 -9.88
CA ASP A 149 6.22 2.89 -9.59
C ASP A 149 6.71 2.10 -8.36
N ARG A 150 7.73 1.26 -8.55
CA ARG A 150 8.28 0.39 -7.49
C ARG A 150 8.74 1.19 -6.28
N ASN A 151 9.50 2.26 -6.49
CA ASN A 151 10.12 3.00 -5.41
C ASN A 151 9.05 3.75 -4.60
N VAL A 152 8.07 4.34 -5.29
CA VAL A 152 6.91 4.95 -4.62
C VAL A 152 6.09 3.90 -3.86
N THR A 153 5.88 2.72 -4.44
CA THR A 153 5.15 1.61 -3.79
C THR A 153 5.84 1.18 -2.49
N LEU A 154 7.16 0.98 -2.53
CA LEU A 154 7.95 0.58 -1.37
C LEU A 154 7.96 1.65 -0.27
N CYS A 155 8.14 2.92 -0.63
CA CYS A 155 8.06 4.01 0.34
C CYS A 155 6.65 4.17 0.92
N ALA A 156 5.61 3.99 0.12
CA ALA A 156 4.25 3.99 0.63
C ALA A 156 4.00 2.85 1.62
N MET A 157 4.51 1.65 1.33
CA MET A 157 4.41 0.47 2.19
C MET A 157 5.15 0.68 3.51
N ALA A 158 6.38 1.20 3.46
CA ALA A 158 7.15 1.58 4.64
C ALA A 158 6.36 2.58 5.51
N GLY A 159 5.85 3.65 4.91
CA GLY A 159 5.02 4.64 5.62
C GLY A 159 3.74 4.03 6.20
N TYR A 160 3.01 3.21 5.45
CA TYR A 160 1.79 2.55 5.98
C TYR A 160 2.11 1.64 7.14
N ALA A 161 3.15 0.82 7.04
CA ALA A 161 3.53 -0.07 8.12
C ALA A 161 4.03 0.68 9.35
N ALA A 162 4.82 1.74 9.17
CA ALA A 162 5.29 2.57 10.26
C ALA A 162 4.14 3.32 10.95
N ARG A 163 3.13 3.78 10.19
CA ARG A 163 1.90 4.35 10.75
C ARG A 163 1.16 3.35 11.65
N HIS A 164 1.11 2.10 11.23
CA HIS A 164 0.47 1.03 11.99
C HIS A 164 1.20 0.74 13.29
N LEU A 165 2.53 0.69 13.28
CA LEU A 165 3.34 0.60 14.51
C LEU A 165 3.15 1.83 15.42
N LEU A 166 3.19 3.04 14.87
CA LEU A 166 3.01 4.27 15.66
C LEU A 166 1.67 4.35 16.41
N ARG A 167 0.64 3.63 15.97
CA ARG A 167 -0.67 3.59 16.62
C ARG A 167 -0.72 2.67 17.83
N THR A 168 0.27 1.80 17.97
CA THR A 168 0.33 0.80 19.04
C THR A 168 1.38 1.13 20.08
N LEU A 169 2.19 2.17 19.86
CA LEU A 169 3.16 2.64 20.83
C LEU A 169 2.46 3.44 21.92
N GLU A 170 2.88 3.19 23.16
CA GLU A 170 2.53 4.06 24.28
C GLU A 170 3.32 5.38 24.20
N PRO A 171 2.79 6.48 24.75
CA PRO A 171 3.52 7.74 24.81
C PRO A 171 4.89 7.59 25.50
N GLY A 172 5.98 7.88 24.79
CA GLY A 172 7.34 7.80 25.33
C GLY A 172 8.01 6.44 25.17
N GLU A 173 7.36 5.45 24.56
CA GLU A 173 7.97 4.16 24.26
C GLU A 173 9.09 4.32 23.22
N PRO A 174 10.32 3.85 23.51
CA PRO A 174 11.45 4.02 22.63
C PRO A 174 11.34 3.18 21.36
N LEU A 175 12.09 3.60 20.35
CA LEU A 175 12.21 2.97 19.04
C LEU A 175 12.45 1.46 19.20
N THR A 176 11.46 0.64 18.86
CA THR A 176 11.68 -0.79 18.73
C THR A 176 12.46 -1.07 17.45
N THR A 177 13.34 -2.07 17.45
CA THR A 177 14.09 -2.56 16.26
C THR A 177 13.18 -2.73 15.02
N HIS A 178 11.90 -3.01 15.26
CA HIS A 178 10.83 -3.10 14.27
C HIS A 178 10.62 -1.83 13.45
N GLY A 179 10.64 -0.64 14.07
CA GLY A 179 10.43 0.63 13.40
C GLY A 179 11.51 0.92 12.35
N ALA A 180 12.79 0.76 12.72
CA ALA A 180 13.90 0.94 11.80
C ALA A 180 13.86 -0.04 10.62
N ALA A 181 13.52 -1.31 10.89
CA ALA A 181 13.40 -2.33 9.85
C ALA A 181 12.30 -2.03 8.83
N VAL A 182 11.19 -1.41 9.25
CA VAL A 182 10.11 -0.97 8.34
C VAL A 182 10.53 0.24 7.53
N ILE A 183 11.16 1.24 8.14
CA ILE A 183 11.61 2.45 7.43
C ILE A 183 12.64 2.11 6.35
N ALA A 184 13.53 1.15 6.62
CA ALA A 184 14.55 0.68 5.68
C ALA A 184 13.97 0.08 4.37
N LEU A 185 12.67 -0.23 4.32
CA LEU A 185 12.00 -0.67 3.09
C LEU A 185 11.85 0.44 2.04
N CYS A 186 11.90 1.72 2.44
CA CYS A 186 11.82 2.83 1.50
C CYS A 186 13.21 3.12 0.90
N PRO A 187 13.47 2.82 -0.38
CA PRO A 187 14.78 3.02 -0.99
C PRO A 187 15.05 4.48 -1.40
N GLY A 188 14.12 5.39 -1.14
CA GLY A 188 14.11 6.69 -1.81
C GLY A 188 13.47 6.61 -3.20
N HIS A 189 13.71 7.64 -4.02
CA HIS A 189 13.24 7.69 -5.41
C HIS A 189 14.30 8.38 -6.29
N PRO A 190 14.64 7.85 -7.47
CA PRO A 190 15.65 8.45 -8.37
C PRO A 190 15.34 9.89 -8.79
N ARG A 191 14.05 10.26 -8.79
CA ARG A 191 13.55 11.62 -9.04
C ARG A 191 12.80 12.12 -7.81
N PRO A 192 13.50 12.53 -6.73
CA PRO A 192 12.86 12.81 -5.45
C PRO A 192 11.96 14.03 -5.47
N SER A 193 12.15 14.94 -6.44
CA SER A 193 11.34 16.16 -6.63
C SER A 193 9.98 15.93 -7.31
N THR A 194 9.68 14.71 -7.77
CA THR A 194 8.37 14.42 -8.33
C THR A 194 7.31 14.42 -7.23
N ARG A 195 6.13 15.01 -7.48
CA ARG A 195 5.05 15.09 -6.49
C ARG A 195 4.70 13.74 -5.84
N PRO A 196 4.56 12.63 -6.59
CA PRO A 196 4.27 11.35 -5.95
C PRO A 196 5.41 10.87 -5.04
N ALA A 197 6.67 11.03 -5.45
CA ALA A 197 7.80 10.66 -4.60
C ALA A 197 7.81 11.49 -3.30
N MET A 198 7.66 12.82 -3.40
CA MET A 198 7.58 13.70 -2.23
C MET A 198 6.41 13.32 -1.32
N TRP A 199 5.25 12.98 -1.89
CA TRP A 199 4.04 12.61 -1.14
C TRP A 199 4.23 11.40 -0.22
N PHE A 200 4.86 10.33 -0.72
CA PHE A 200 5.08 9.13 0.08
C PHE A 200 6.37 9.18 0.91
N HIS A 201 7.39 9.91 0.47
CA HIS A 201 8.56 10.20 1.30
C HIS A 201 8.22 11.04 2.52
N ALA A 202 7.37 12.07 2.37
CA ALA A 202 6.94 12.90 3.49
C ALA A 202 6.35 12.07 4.63
N ARG A 203 5.53 11.06 4.29
CA ARG A 203 4.96 10.12 5.27
C ARG A 203 6.01 9.25 5.95
N THR A 204 6.90 8.65 5.15
CA THR A 204 7.98 7.78 5.67
C THR A 204 8.89 8.58 6.58
N ARG A 205 9.27 9.79 6.17
CA ARG A 205 10.11 10.70 6.95
C ARG A 205 9.42 11.14 8.24
N ALA A 206 8.14 11.51 8.19
CA ALA A 206 7.39 11.86 9.39
C ALA A 206 7.32 10.68 10.38
N ALA A 207 7.11 9.46 9.87
CA ALA A 207 7.13 8.29 10.72
C ALA A 207 8.51 7.98 11.30
N GLU A 208 9.57 8.10 10.52
CA GLU A 208 10.95 7.98 11.03
C GLU A 208 11.24 8.99 12.14
N LEU A 209 10.89 10.27 11.95
CA LEU A 209 11.05 11.30 12.96
C LEU A 209 10.25 10.99 14.23
N ALA A 210 9.01 10.48 14.10
CA ALA A 210 8.20 10.12 15.27
C ALA A 210 8.74 8.87 15.98
N LEU A 211 9.13 7.84 15.24
CA LEU A 211 9.70 6.61 15.78
C LEU A 211 11.03 6.89 16.51
N THR A 212 11.81 7.86 16.04
CA THR A 212 13.06 8.32 16.67
C THR A 212 12.86 9.34 17.79
N GLY A 213 11.62 9.66 18.15
CA GLY A 213 11.30 10.63 19.21
C GLY A 213 11.61 12.09 18.86
N ARG A 214 11.97 12.40 17.61
CA ARG A 214 12.29 13.77 17.16
C ARG A 214 11.05 14.64 16.99
N ILE A 215 9.89 14.02 16.81
CA ILE A 215 8.56 14.65 16.82
C ILE A 215 7.58 13.74 17.56
N ALA A 216 6.45 14.28 18.00
CA ALA A 216 5.39 13.46 18.59
C ALA A 216 4.70 12.60 17.52
N ALA A 217 4.20 11.41 17.90
CA ALA A 217 3.43 10.53 17.02
C ALA A 217 2.21 11.24 16.41
N GLN A 218 1.55 12.13 17.17
CA GLN A 218 0.43 12.95 16.69
C GLN A 218 0.82 13.88 15.54
N GLN A 219 2.03 14.45 15.56
CA GLN A 219 2.53 15.29 14.47
C GLN A 219 2.76 14.47 13.20
N ALA A 220 3.31 13.25 13.33
CA ALA A 220 3.39 12.33 12.19
C ALA A 220 2.00 11.96 11.67
N MET A 221 1.03 11.67 12.55
CA MET A 221 -0.35 11.38 12.14
C MET A 221 -1.02 12.55 11.40
N ALA A 222 -0.71 13.79 11.75
CA ALA A 222 -1.17 14.97 11.00
C ALA A 222 -0.63 14.98 9.56
N VAL A 223 0.65 14.61 9.35
CA VAL A 223 1.21 14.44 7.99
C VAL A 223 0.48 13.32 7.23
N TYR A 224 0.18 12.19 7.87
CA TYR A 224 -0.60 11.12 7.24
C TYR A 224 -2.01 11.57 6.85
N ALA A 225 -2.65 12.41 7.67
CA ALA A 225 -3.97 12.97 7.37
C ALA A 225 -3.91 13.96 6.19
N ALA A 226 -2.98 14.92 6.23
CA ALA A 226 -2.81 15.93 5.17
C ALA A 226 -2.45 15.30 3.81
N THR A 227 -1.64 14.24 3.84
CA THR A 227 -1.25 13.50 2.65
C THR A 227 -2.20 12.34 2.34
N SER A 228 -3.39 12.23 2.90
CA SER A 228 -4.27 11.07 2.66
C SER A 228 -4.76 10.99 1.19
N LEU A 229 -4.60 9.82 0.56
CA LEU A 229 -5.12 9.57 -0.79
C LEU A 229 -6.66 9.56 -0.85
N LEU A 230 -7.31 9.18 0.25
CA LEU A 230 -8.77 9.19 0.34
C LEU A 230 -9.29 10.63 0.45
N VAL A 231 -8.62 11.47 1.24
CA VAL A 231 -8.93 12.90 1.33
C VAL A 231 -8.73 13.55 -0.02
N LEU A 232 -7.57 13.34 -0.65
CA LEU A 232 -7.26 13.89 -1.97
C LEU A 232 -8.28 13.47 -3.06
N ARG A 233 -8.80 12.24 -2.99
CA ARG A 233 -9.84 11.76 -3.91
C ARG A 233 -11.14 12.57 -3.79
N GLY A 234 -11.49 12.99 -2.58
CA GLY A 234 -12.71 13.76 -2.30
C GLY A 234 -12.62 15.24 -2.68
N ILE A 235 -11.42 15.74 -3.02
CA ILE A 235 -11.20 17.14 -3.39
C ILE A 235 -11.49 17.33 -4.90
N PRO A 236 -12.18 18.41 -5.31
CA PRO A 236 -12.40 18.74 -6.72
C PRO A 236 -11.10 18.74 -7.53
N PRO A 237 -11.06 18.21 -8.77
CA PRO A 237 -9.83 18.12 -9.56
C PRO A 237 -9.07 19.45 -9.74
N SER A 238 -9.78 20.58 -9.78
CA SER A 238 -9.20 21.93 -9.84
C SER A 238 -8.33 22.27 -8.64
N ASP A 239 -8.69 21.75 -7.46
CA ASP A 239 -8.12 22.17 -6.18
C ASP A 239 -7.08 21.17 -5.66
N GLN A 240 -7.06 19.96 -6.24
CA GLN A 240 -6.14 18.88 -5.85
C GLN A 240 -4.67 19.32 -5.87
N ARG A 241 -4.25 20.12 -6.86
CA ARG A 241 -2.87 20.59 -6.95
C ARG A 241 -2.51 21.51 -5.78
N ALA A 242 -3.37 22.48 -5.46
CA ALA A 242 -3.15 23.40 -4.35
C ALA A 242 -3.07 22.64 -3.01
N HIS A 243 -3.99 21.68 -2.79
CA HIS A 243 -3.94 20.79 -1.63
C HIS A 243 -2.61 20.04 -1.54
N ILE A 244 -2.11 19.52 -2.66
CA ILE A 244 -0.84 18.80 -2.68
C ILE A 244 0.31 19.69 -2.24
N GLU A 245 0.42 20.90 -2.77
CA GLU A 245 1.51 21.81 -2.42
C GLU A 245 1.45 22.20 -0.93
N VAL A 246 0.26 22.50 -0.39
CA VAL A 246 0.10 22.83 1.04
C VAL A 246 0.48 21.65 1.94
N ALA A 247 0.02 20.44 1.61
CA ALA A 247 0.34 19.24 2.39
C ALA A 247 1.85 18.95 2.38
N LEU A 248 2.51 19.09 1.22
CA LEU A 248 3.95 18.90 1.09
C LEU A 248 4.75 19.97 1.83
N ALA A 249 4.33 21.24 1.75
CA ALA A 249 4.97 22.34 2.47
C ALA A 249 4.89 22.15 4.00
N ALA A 250 3.72 21.73 4.51
CA ALA A 250 3.54 21.43 5.93
C ALA A 250 4.44 20.28 6.40
N ALA A 251 4.55 19.20 5.61
CA ALA A 251 5.44 18.08 5.93
C ALA A 251 6.93 18.47 5.88
N ALA A 252 7.32 19.34 4.95
CA ALA A 252 8.68 19.86 4.85
C ALA A 252 9.04 20.78 6.02
N ALA A 253 8.11 21.62 6.50
CA ALA A 253 8.31 22.46 7.69
C ALA A 253 8.61 21.61 8.93
N LEU A 254 7.82 20.56 9.18
CA LEU A 254 8.02 19.63 10.29
C LEU A 254 9.42 18.98 10.28
N SER A 255 9.94 18.68 9.08
CA SER A 255 11.27 18.08 8.93
C SER A 255 12.40 19.06 9.25
N ARG A 256 12.22 20.35 8.96
CA ARG A 256 13.22 21.39 9.26
C ARG A 256 13.32 21.67 10.76
N ASP A 257 12.18 21.83 11.43
CA ASP A 257 12.12 22.15 12.86
C ASP A 257 12.74 21.04 13.72
N SER A 258 12.57 19.79 13.30
CA SER A 258 13.17 18.63 13.97
C SER A 258 14.69 18.54 13.82
N SER A 259 15.31 19.25 12.87
CA SER A 259 16.75 19.23 12.61
C SER A 259 17.54 20.24 13.45
N GLY A 260 16.86 21.20 14.08
CA GLY A 260 17.46 22.18 15.00
C GLY A 260 17.51 21.77 16.47
N LYS A 261 16.89 20.64 16.83
CA LYS A 261 16.87 20.11 18.21
C LYS A 261 17.57 18.75 18.27
N ALA A 262 18.90 18.75 18.25
CA ALA A 262 19.62 17.63 18.84
C ALA A 262 19.54 17.80 20.37
N PRO A 263 19.03 16.80 21.13
CA PRO A 263 19.12 16.87 22.58
C PRO A 263 20.61 16.86 22.94
N ARG A 264 21.06 17.88 23.65
CA ARG A 264 22.33 17.80 24.36
C ARG A 264 22.14 16.75 25.45
N MET A 265 22.77 15.58 25.28
CA MET A 265 23.08 14.69 26.39
C MET A 265 24.15 15.32 27.27
#